data_AF-A0A239JJ43-F1
#
_entry.id   AF-A0A239JJ43-F1
#
_cell.length_a   1.000
_cell.length_b   1.000
_cell.length_c   1.000
_cell.angle_alpha   90.00
_cell.angle_beta   90.00
_cell.angle_gamma   90.00
#
_symmetry.space_group_name_H-M   'P 1'
#
loop_
_entity.id
_entity.type
_entity.pdbx_description
1 polymer ?
#
loop_
_entity_poly.entity_id
_entity_poly.type
_entity_poly.pdbx_seq_one_letter_code
_entity_poly.pdbx_strand_id
1 'polypeptide(L)'
;MLRYIPAGSACSTFTSYCRNLLALLLLFVFSAAGATDSPDYVKVYHPTIQRAELAILNEQYGEALNAYQQAFEAVPSAFARDYYNAAVCAMLLEEEKQAFSYLEKLVQKGASLPYLEQQQAFSPLQEGRRWKRFKRKYPKRRKAFEQAANLDLRADLDELYARDQYFRQAEGGYKMHRDTLRAIETANTLNLLNWIAEYGYPGEELIGVADTLEQLPRFSIVIQRQTRAMDGYDFTEILMQAVHDGKLAPQAAAYLMEQQAGKNRYSTKAFVKITCNGCKEGEQLKGEATYFVENMNPQELQRIDARREQLGLEPLEEYRRKVLYSLKEDNRFKLNFPWSVANYFVPNEEAAAIMKEKLITAE
;
A
#
# COMPACT_ATOMS: atom_id res chain seq x y z
N MET A 1 -19.38 90.59 12.51
CA MET A 1 -18.70 89.36 12.96
C MET A 1 -19.13 88.21 12.05
N LEU A 2 -18.29 87.83 11.09
CA LEU A 2 -18.50 86.63 10.27
C LEU A 2 -17.17 85.88 10.25
N ARG A 3 -17.16 84.67 10.83
CA ARG A 3 -15.98 83.82 10.94
C ARG A 3 -15.82 82.96 9.68
N TYR A 4 -14.57 82.91 9.24
CA TYR A 4 -14.05 82.10 8.13
C TYR A 4 -13.86 80.64 8.60
N ILE A 5 -14.31 79.66 7.81
CA ILE A 5 -14.05 78.22 8.02
C ILE A 5 -13.12 77.74 6.89
N PRO A 6 -11.95 77.15 7.17
CA PRO A 6 -11.04 76.72 6.13
C PRO A 6 -11.41 75.33 5.59
N ALA A 7 -11.37 75.20 4.27
CA ALA A 7 -11.42 73.93 3.55
C ALA A 7 -10.02 73.30 3.54
N GLY A 8 -9.83 72.17 4.20
CA GLY A 8 -8.52 71.51 4.20
C GLY A 8 -8.40 70.30 5.11
N SER A 9 -9.20 69.26 4.92
CA SER A 9 -9.00 68.00 5.66
C SER A 9 -9.63 66.75 5.03
N ALA A 10 -10.12 66.80 3.79
CA ALA A 10 -10.79 65.65 3.17
C ALA A 10 -9.91 64.85 2.18
N CYS A 11 -8.76 65.37 1.74
CA CYS A 11 -8.00 64.80 0.61
C CYS A 11 -6.87 63.83 1.02
N SER A 12 -6.38 63.90 2.28
CA SER A 12 -5.25 63.06 2.74
C SER A 12 -5.66 61.70 3.31
N THR A 13 -6.92 61.53 3.73
CA THR A 13 -7.40 60.26 4.29
C THR A 13 -7.76 59.27 3.18
N PHE A 14 -8.34 59.73 2.07
CA PHE A 14 -8.78 58.85 0.97
C PHE A 14 -7.62 58.13 0.25
N THR A 15 -6.47 58.81 0.10
CA THR A 15 -5.26 58.25 -0.52
C THR A 15 -4.57 57.19 0.36
N SER A 16 -4.72 57.27 1.68
CA SER A 16 -4.21 56.27 2.62
C SER A 16 -5.04 54.98 2.60
N TYR A 17 -6.38 55.10 2.52
CA TYR A 17 -7.27 53.94 2.39
C TYR A 17 -7.07 53.18 1.08
N CYS A 18 -6.86 53.87 -0.05
CA CYS A 18 -6.57 53.22 -1.33
C CYS A 18 -5.21 52.49 -1.33
N ARG A 19 -4.17 53.03 -0.68
CA ARG A 19 -2.86 52.32 -0.53
C ARG A 19 -2.97 51.07 0.34
N ASN A 20 -3.77 51.12 1.41
CA ASN A 20 -3.98 49.96 2.29
C ASN A 20 -4.86 48.88 1.64
N LEU A 21 -5.87 49.26 0.84
CA LEU A 21 -6.66 48.31 0.06
C LEU A 21 -5.83 47.62 -1.04
N LEU A 22 -4.94 48.35 -1.72
CA LEU A 22 -4.06 47.79 -2.75
C LEU A 22 -3.04 46.81 -2.14
N ALA A 23 -2.52 47.09 -0.95
CA ALA A 23 -1.62 46.21 -0.22
C ALA A 23 -2.32 44.93 0.29
N LEU A 24 -3.58 45.04 0.73
CA LEU A 24 -4.42 43.88 1.10
C LEU A 24 -4.81 43.02 -0.11
N LEU A 25 -5.09 43.63 -1.27
CA LEU A 25 -5.34 42.91 -2.52
C LEU A 25 -4.08 42.20 -3.04
N LEU A 26 -2.90 42.80 -2.92
CA LEU A 26 -1.63 42.17 -3.29
C LEU A 26 -1.26 40.99 -2.37
N LEU A 27 -1.61 41.04 -1.08
CA LEU A 27 -1.47 39.92 -0.15
C LEU A 27 -2.44 38.77 -0.47
N PHE A 28 -3.65 39.06 -0.96
CA PHE A 28 -4.61 38.03 -1.34
C PHE A 28 -4.27 37.33 -2.68
N VAL A 29 -3.69 38.05 -3.63
CA VAL A 29 -3.29 37.48 -4.93
C VAL A 29 -2.05 36.57 -4.80
N PHE A 30 -1.18 36.79 -3.81
CA PHE A 30 -0.04 35.90 -3.56
C PHE A 30 -0.41 34.60 -2.83
N SER A 31 -1.57 34.51 -2.19
CA SER A 31 -2.04 33.28 -1.54
C SER A 31 -2.77 32.31 -2.49
N ALA A 32 -3.12 32.75 -3.70
CA ALA A 32 -3.82 31.92 -4.70
C ALA A 32 -2.87 31.14 -5.63
N ALA A 33 -1.56 31.37 -5.56
CA ALA A 33 -0.55 30.67 -6.35
C ALA A 33 0.12 29.59 -5.50
N GLY A 34 -0.50 28.42 -5.38
CA GLY A 34 0.14 27.29 -4.69
C GLY A 34 -0.73 26.13 -4.22
N ALA A 35 -1.94 25.92 -4.76
CA ALA A 35 -2.53 24.58 -4.70
C ALA A 35 -2.00 23.80 -5.91
N THR A 36 -0.78 23.25 -5.80
CA THR A 36 -0.43 22.13 -6.67
C THR A 36 -1.31 20.98 -6.23
N ASP A 37 -2.32 20.62 -7.03
CA ASP A 37 -3.09 19.40 -6.80
C ASP A 37 -2.11 18.25 -6.57
N SER A 38 -2.31 17.52 -5.48
CA SER A 38 -1.56 16.29 -5.22
C SER A 38 -1.69 15.38 -6.45
N PRO A 39 -0.60 14.78 -6.94
CA PRO A 39 -0.67 13.95 -8.12
C PRO A 39 -1.59 12.76 -7.88
N ASP A 40 -2.43 12.45 -8.86
CA ASP A 40 -3.29 11.28 -8.84
C ASP A 40 -2.47 10.03 -9.14
N TYR A 41 -2.16 9.24 -8.10
CA TYR A 41 -1.27 8.08 -8.21
C TYR A 41 -1.80 7.03 -9.19
N VAL A 42 -3.12 6.91 -9.35
CA VAL A 42 -3.76 6.01 -10.32
C VAL A 42 -3.36 6.37 -11.75
N LYS A 43 -3.16 7.65 -12.04
CA LYS A 43 -2.83 8.13 -13.39
C LYS A 43 -1.34 8.22 -13.66
N VAL A 44 -0.57 8.71 -12.68
CA VAL A 44 0.82 9.11 -12.93
C VAL A 44 1.88 8.16 -12.35
N TYR A 45 1.49 7.27 -11.45
CA TYR A 45 2.42 6.42 -10.70
C TYR A 45 2.22 4.94 -11.01
N HIS A 46 1.03 4.40 -10.73
CA HIS A 46 0.75 2.97 -10.85
C HIS A 46 0.97 2.40 -12.25
N PRO A 47 0.60 3.08 -13.36
CA PRO A 47 0.88 2.58 -14.71
C PRO A 47 2.39 2.47 -15.00
N THR A 48 3.20 3.39 -14.48
CA THR A 48 4.65 3.38 -14.66
C THR A 48 5.31 2.30 -13.80
N ILE A 49 4.82 2.08 -12.58
CA ILE A 49 5.25 0.94 -11.74
C ILE A 49 4.92 -0.37 -12.43
N GLN A 50 3.71 -0.54 -12.97
CA GLN A 50 3.32 -1.74 -13.72
C GLN A 50 4.29 -2.02 -14.87
N ARG A 51 4.67 -1.00 -15.65
CA ARG A 51 5.69 -1.15 -16.71
C ARG A 51 7.04 -1.60 -16.14
N ALA A 52 7.47 -1.05 -15.01
CA ALA A 52 8.70 -1.45 -14.35
C ALA A 52 8.68 -2.94 -13.94
N GLU A 53 7.58 -3.37 -13.34
CA GLU A 53 7.39 -4.76 -12.91
C GLU A 53 7.31 -5.72 -14.09
N LEU A 54 6.65 -5.36 -15.19
CA LEU A 54 6.65 -6.18 -16.41
C LEU A 54 8.04 -6.28 -17.04
N ALA A 55 8.84 -5.21 -17.02
CA ALA A 55 10.22 -5.24 -17.48
C ALA A 55 11.08 -6.18 -16.61
N ILE A 56 10.84 -6.25 -15.28
CA ILE A 56 11.47 -7.25 -14.41
C ILE A 56 11.14 -8.68 -14.86
N LEU A 57 9.87 -8.95 -15.18
CA LEU A 57 9.44 -10.27 -15.65
C LEU A 57 10.15 -10.70 -16.94
N ASN A 58 10.57 -9.74 -17.77
CA ASN A 58 11.30 -9.95 -19.01
C ASN A 58 12.83 -9.81 -18.85
N GLU A 59 13.34 -9.71 -17.61
CA GLU A 59 14.75 -9.53 -17.28
C GLU A 59 15.37 -8.22 -17.85
N GLN A 60 14.53 -7.26 -18.21
CA GLN A 60 14.91 -5.95 -18.74
C GLN A 60 15.17 -4.96 -17.59
N TYR A 61 16.16 -5.27 -16.74
CA TYR A 61 16.37 -4.53 -15.49
C TYR A 61 16.69 -3.04 -15.69
N GLY A 62 17.34 -2.67 -16.79
CA GLY A 62 17.61 -1.26 -17.13
C GLY A 62 16.33 -0.48 -17.43
N GLU A 63 15.40 -1.10 -18.19
CA GLU A 63 14.09 -0.50 -18.46
C GLU A 63 13.25 -0.42 -17.18
N ALA A 64 13.29 -1.48 -16.36
CA ALA A 64 12.61 -1.48 -15.06
C ALA A 64 13.10 -0.36 -14.16
N LEU A 65 14.43 -0.20 -14.02
CA LEU A 65 15.03 0.84 -13.20
C LEU A 65 14.66 2.25 -13.69
N ASN A 66 14.69 2.48 -15.02
CA ASN A 66 14.25 3.75 -15.60
C ASN A 66 12.76 4.04 -15.35
N ALA A 67 11.91 3.02 -15.45
CA ALA A 67 10.49 3.15 -15.17
C ALA A 67 10.23 3.48 -13.69
N TYR A 68 10.92 2.83 -12.76
CA TYR A 68 10.85 3.19 -11.33
C TYR A 68 11.27 4.64 -11.09
N GLN A 69 12.39 5.10 -11.67
CA GLN A 69 12.84 6.49 -11.54
C GLN A 69 11.77 7.48 -12.01
N GLN A 70 11.19 7.25 -13.19
CA GLN A 70 10.12 8.08 -13.74
C GLN A 70 8.89 8.13 -12.81
N ALA A 71 8.49 6.97 -12.27
CA ALA A 71 7.38 6.91 -11.31
C ALA A 71 7.69 7.70 -10.04
N PHE A 72 8.91 7.58 -9.51
CA PHE A 72 9.33 8.26 -8.28
C PHE A 72 9.44 9.78 -8.45
N GLU A 73 9.75 10.26 -9.65
CA GLU A 73 9.80 11.69 -9.98
C GLU A 73 8.40 12.29 -10.17
N ALA A 74 7.40 11.48 -10.51
CA ALA A 74 6.03 11.92 -10.76
C ALA A 74 5.22 12.19 -9.47
N VAL A 75 5.72 11.75 -8.30
CA VAL A 75 4.98 11.82 -7.04
C VAL A 75 5.86 12.30 -5.87
N PRO A 76 5.26 12.89 -4.82
CA PRO A 76 6.04 13.34 -3.66
C PRO A 76 6.69 12.20 -2.89
N SER A 77 6.07 11.01 -2.89
CA SER A 77 6.58 9.86 -2.16
C SER A 77 6.15 8.53 -2.79
N ALA A 78 7.10 7.64 -3.06
CA ALA A 78 6.84 6.30 -3.59
C ALA A 78 6.65 5.27 -2.46
N PHE A 79 6.10 4.09 -2.77
CA PHE A 79 5.94 3.01 -1.79
C PHE A 79 7.28 2.35 -1.49
N ALA A 80 7.48 1.90 -0.24
CA ALA A 80 8.71 1.25 0.20
C ALA A 80 9.02 0.01 -0.65
N ARG A 81 8.00 -0.78 -1.00
CA ARG A 81 8.16 -1.96 -1.85
C ARG A 81 8.76 -1.62 -3.22
N ASP A 82 8.37 -0.49 -3.80
CA ASP A 82 8.83 -0.09 -5.13
C ASP A 82 10.28 0.39 -5.06
N TYR A 83 10.67 1.12 -4.01
CA TYR A 83 12.09 1.41 -3.73
C TYR A 83 12.92 0.13 -3.55
N TYR A 84 12.37 -0.87 -2.87
CA TYR A 84 13.05 -2.16 -2.72
C TYR A 84 13.28 -2.82 -4.09
N ASN A 85 12.24 -2.93 -4.93
CA ASN A 85 12.38 -3.54 -6.25
C ASN A 85 13.35 -2.76 -7.15
N ALA A 86 13.31 -1.42 -7.10
CA ALA A 86 14.27 -0.58 -7.81
C ALA A 86 15.72 -0.78 -7.31
N ALA A 87 15.92 -0.98 -6.00
CA ALA A 87 17.23 -1.32 -5.44
C ALA A 87 17.74 -2.67 -5.96
N VAL A 88 16.86 -3.67 -6.09
CA VAL A 88 17.21 -4.97 -6.69
C VAL A 88 17.58 -4.82 -8.17
N CYS A 89 16.84 -4.03 -8.95
CA CYS A 89 17.23 -3.72 -10.34
C CYS A 89 18.61 -3.07 -10.41
N ALA A 90 18.88 -2.07 -9.56
CA ALA A 90 20.19 -1.41 -9.52
C ALA A 90 21.32 -2.38 -9.13
N MET A 91 21.05 -3.34 -8.23
CA MET A 91 22.01 -4.40 -7.90
C MET A 91 22.35 -5.30 -9.08
N LEU A 92 21.35 -5.68 -9.88
CA LEU A 92 21.52 -6.52 -11.07
C LEU A 92 22.27 -5.82 -12.20
N LEU A 93 22.24 -4.48 -12.21
CA LEU A 93 22.97 -3.63 -13.15
C LEU A 93 24.33 -3.19 -12.62
N GLU A 94 24.76 -3.69 -11.45
CA GLU A 94 26.00 -3.30 -10.77
C GLU A 94 26.07 -1.80 -10.41
N GLU A 95 24.93 -1.11 -10.36
CA GLU A 95 24.80 0.30 -10.03
C GLU A 95 24.75 0.53 -8.50
N GLU A 96 25.79 0.11 -7.80
CA GLU A 96 25.87 0.11 -6.33
C GLU A 96 25.49 1.46 -5.71
N LYS A 97 25.89 2.59 -6.32
CA LYS A 97 25.55 3.93 -5.80
C LYS A 97 24.04 4.15 -5.77
N GLN A 98 23.34 3.73 -6.82
CA GLN A 98 21.92 3.90 -6.94
C GLN A 98 21.16 2.92 -6.04
N ALA A 99 21.63 1.67 -5.93
CA ALA A 99 21.12 0.71 -4.95
C ALA A 99 21.14 1.31 -3.53
N PHE A 100 22.27 1.89 -3.10
CA PHE A 100 22.36 2.57 -1.81
C PHE A 100 21.42 3.77 -1.67
N SER A 101 21.15 4.54 -2.73
CA SER A 101 20.17 5.63 -2.65
C SER A 101 18.75 5.13 -2.38
N TYR A 102 18.37 3.97 -2.93
CA TYR A 102 17.06 3.38 -2.64
C TYR A 102 17.01 2.71 -1.27
N LEU A 103 18.08 2.04 -0.83
CA LEU A 103 18.18 1.55 0.54
C LEU A 103 18.05 2.69 1.56
N GLU A 104 18.52 3.89 1.22
CA GLU A 104 18.33 5.09 2.05
C GLU A 104 16.88 5.53 2.11
N LYS A 105 16.15 5.47 0.98
CA LYS A 105 14.71 5.72 0.92
C LYS A 105 13.91 4.70 1.74
N LEU A 106 14.31 3.43 1.72
CA LEU A 106 13.71 2.39 2.57
C LEU A 106 13.86 2.71 4.06
N VAL A 107 15.05 3.14 4.49
CA VAL A 107 15.26 3.55 5.90
C VAL A 107 14.43 4.78 6.25
N GLN A 108 14.26 5.72 5.31
CA GLN A 108 13.37 6.89 5.50
C GLN A 108 11.89 6.50 5.62
N LYS A 109 11.48 5.36 5.07
CA LYS A 109 10.14 4.77 5.25
C LYS A 109 10.02 3.95 6.54
N GLY A 110 11.13 3.70 7.25
CA GLY A 110 11.15 2.92 8.47
C GLY A 110 11.58 1.46 8.32
N ALA A 111 12.07 1.03 7.16
CA ALA A 111 12.68 -0.30 7.04
C ALA A 111 13.91 -0.41 7.94
N SER A 112 14.02 -1.51 8.68
CA SER A 112 15.09 -1.70 9.65
C SER A 112 16.38 -2.23 9.01
N LEU A 113 17.54 -1.90 9.59
CA LEU A 113 18.82 -2.47 9.15
C LEU A 113 18.84 -4.01 9.22
N PRO A 114 18.36 -4.66 10.31
CA PRO A 114 18.27 -6.12 10.35
C PRO A 114 17.43 -6.70 9.22
N TYR A 115 16.30 -6.08 8.89
CA TYR A 115 15.49 -6.50 7.75
C TYR A 115 16.29 -6.43 6.44
N LEU A 116 16.98 -5.31 6.18
CA LEU A 116 17.78 -5.13 4.96
C LEU A 116 18.99 -6.10 4.89
N GLU A 117 19.63 -6.40 6.03
CA GLU A 117 20.74 -7.36 6.12
C GLU A 117 20.31 -8.80 5.79
N GLN A 118 19.05 -9.16 6.04
CA GLN A 118 18.51 -10.48 5.73
C GLN A 118 18.14 -10.67 4.26
N GLN A 119 18.09 -9.59 3.47
CA GLN A 119 17.67 -9.69 2.07
C GLN A 119 18.82 -10.20 1.21
N GLN A 120 18.65 -11.41 0.66
CA GLN A 120 19.65 -12.05 -0.19
C GLN A 120 20.06 -11.18 -1.38
N ALA A 121 19.13 -10.39 -1.94
CA ALA A 121 19.39 -9.47 -3.04
C ALA A 121 20.48 -8.43 -2.73
N PHE A 122 20.71 -8.11 -1.45
CA PHE A 122 21.68 -7.12 -1.01
C PHE A 122 22.92 -7.74 -0.36
N SER A 123 23.01 -9.07 -0.25
CA SER A 123 24.18 -9.74 0.33
C SER A 123 25.50 -9.35 -0.34
N PRO A 124 25.59 -9.13 -1.68
CA PRO A 124 26.85 -8.73 -2.31
C PRO A 124 27.37 -7.37 -1.85
N LEU A 125 26.50 -6.48 -1.37
CA LEU A 125 26.91 -5.18 -0.84
C LEU A 125 27.62 -5.30 0.51
N GLN A 126 27.29 -6.32 1.30
CA GLN A 126 27.53 -6.31 2.75
C GLN A 126 29.00 -6.37 3.14
N GLU A 127 29.84 -6.91 2.27
CA GLU A 127 31.29 -7.00 2.45
C GLU A 127 32.00 -5.66 2.13
N GLY A 128 31.34 -4.80 1.36
CA GLY A 128 31.88 -3.57 0.82
C GLY A 128 32.11 -2.45 1.84
N ARG A 129 33.06 -1.56 1.52
CA ARG A 129 33.31 -0.35 2.33
C ARG A 129 32.10 0.59 2.39
N ARG A 130 31.27 0.62 1.34
CA ARG A 130 30.05 1.44 1.30
C ARG A 130 28.99 0.90 2.25
N TRP A 131 28.81 -0.41 2.37
CA TRP A 131 27.91 -1.00 3.36
C TRP A 131 28.31 -0.68 4.79
N LYS A 132 29.60 -0.84 5.13
CA LYS A 132 30.13 -0.44 6.45
C LYS A 132 29.80 1.03 6.77
N ARG A 133 29.89 1.92 5.77
CA ARG A 133 29.50 3.32 5.89
C ARG A 133 27.99 3.51 6.05
N PHE A 134 27.18 2.76 5.29
CA PHE A 134 25.72 2.76 5.39
C PHE A 134 25.29 2.36 6.82
N LYS A 135 25.81 1.25 7.35
CA LYS A 135 25.55 0.80 8.73
C LYS A 135 25.93 1.82 9.78
N ARG A 136 27.12 2.42 9.66
CA ARG A 136 27.56 3.48 10.58
C ARG A 136 26.63 4.70 10.56
N LYS A 137 26.03 5.03 9.41
CA LYS A 137 25.09 6.15 9.25
C LYS A 137 23.64 5.78 9.60
N TYR A 138 23.31 4.49 9.68
CA TYR A 138 21.95 4.01 9.91
C TYR A 138 21.30 4.60 11.17
N PRO A 139 21.94 4.63 12.36
CA PRO A 139 21.30 5.20 13.56
C PRO A 139 20.83 6.65 13.38
N LYS A 140 21.61 7.47 12.66
CA LYS A 140 21.22 8.85 12.34
C LYS A 140 20.01 8.91 11.40
N ARG A 141 19.98 8.04 10.38
CA ARG A 141 18.86 7.97 9.42
C ARG A 141 17.60 7.44 10.07
N ARG A 142 17.74 6.43 10.92
CA ARG A 142 16.64 5.87 11.69
C ARG A 142 16.02 6.90 12.62
N LYS A 143 16.84 7.66 13.35
CA LYS A 143 16.37 8.77 14.18
C LYS A 143 15.62 9.83 13.36
N ALA A 144 16.08 10.13 12.14
CA ALA A 144 15.40 11.08 11.28
C ALA A 144 14.02 10.56 10.83
N PHE A 145 13.89 9.27 10.53
CA PHE A 145 12.58 8.63 10.30
C PHE A 145 11.69 8.72 11.55
N GLU A 146 12.20 8.35 12.71
CA GLU A 146 11.44 8.36 13.98
C GLU A 146 10.95 9.76 14.38
N GLN A 147 11.63 10.81 13.94
CA GLN A 147 11.22 12.20 14.14
C GLN A 147 10.20 12.70 13.09
N ALA A 148 10.15 12.08 11.92
CA ALA A 148 9.29 12.49 10.82
C ALA A 148 7.96 11.73 10.81
N ALA A 149 7.98 10.43 11.13
CA ALA A 149 6.79 9.60 11.18
C ALA A 149 6.00 9.81 12.48
N ASN A 150 4.67 9.73 12.40
CA ASN A 150 3.79 9.77 13.55
C ASN A 150 3.75 8.40 14.24
N LEU A 151 4.79 8.11 15.02
CA LEU A 151 4.94 6.81 15.71
C LEU A 151 3.98 6.64 16.89
N ASP A 152 3.49 7.74 17.48
CA ASP A 152 2.44 7.69 18.50
C ASP A 152 1.13 7.20 17.87
N LEU A 153 0.72 7.78 16.72
CA LEU A 153 -0.42 7.28 15.96
C LEU A 153 -0.21 5.83 15.49
N ARG A 154 1.01 5.44 15.09
CA ARG A 154 1.31 4.04 14.74
C ARG A 154 1.01 3.11 15.93
N ALA A 155 1.44 3.49 17.13
CA ALA A 155 1.22 2.71 18.35
C ALA A 155 -0.28 2.61 18.69
N ASP A 156 -1.02 3.72 18.60
CA ASP A 156 -2.47 3.74 18.81
C ASP A 156 -3.22 2.85 17.80
N LEU A 157 -2.80 2.87 16.53
CA LEU A 157 -3.34 2.00 15.48
C LEU A 157 -3.02 0.52 15.72
N ASP A 158 -1.83 0.21 16.22
CA ASP A 158 -1.46 -1.16 16.61
C ASP A 158 -2.24 -1.66 17.83
N GLU A 159 -2.64 -0.76 18.74
CA GLU A 159 -3.51 -1.10 19.86
C GLU A 159 -4.89 -1.59 19.39
N LEU A 160 -5.44 -1.05 18.29
CA LEU A 160 -6.70 -1.54 17.72
C LEU A 160 -6.61 -3.04 17.40
N TYR A 161 -5.51 -3.46 16.79
CA TYR A 161 -5.24 -4.86 16.49
C TYR A 161 -5.05 -5.68 17.78
N ALA A 162 -4.26 -5.19 18.72
CA ALA A 162 -3.97 -5.90 19.97
C ALA A 162 -5.26 -6.18 20.77
N ARG A 163 -6.15 -5.18 20.88
CA ARG A 163 -7.45 -5.32 21.57
C ARG A 163 -8.37 -6.32 20.89
N ASP A 164 -8.46 -6.31 19.56
CA ASP A 164 -9.24 -7.30 18.80
C ASP A 164 -8.69 -8.72 19.01
N GLN A 165 -7.37 -8.90 18.89
CA GLN A 165 -6.75 -10.22 18.96
C GLN A 165 -6.77 -10.81 20.36
N TYR A 166 -6.64 -10.00 21.41
CA TYR A 166 -6.65 -10.46 22.80
C TYR A 166 -7.86 -11.35 23.11
N PHE A 167 -9.08 -10.87 22.83
CA PHE A 167 -10.30 -11.64 23.12
C PHE A 167 -10.56 -12.79 22.13
N ARG A 168 -10.00 -12.74 20.91
CA ARG A 168 -10.09 -13.87 19.98
C ARG A 168 -9.19 -15.03 20.35
N GLN A 169 -8.04 -14.73 20.95
CA GLN A 169 -7.04 -15.71 21.37
C GLN A 169 -7.23 -16.16 22.83
N ALA A 170 -8.03 -15.43 23.61
CA ALA A 170 -8.45 -15.82 24.95
C ALA A 170 -9.22 -17.16 24.93
N GLU A 171 -9.27 -17.81 26.10
CA GLU A 171 -10.03 -19.06 26.29
C GLU A 171 -11.49 -18.88 25.84
N GLY A 172 -12.00 -19.85 25.07
CA GLY A 172 -13.34 -19.80 24.46
C GLY A 172 -13.45 -18.93 23.19
N GLY A 173 -12.44 -18.09 22.90
CA GLY A 173 -12.30 -17.29 21.69
C GLY A 173 -13.56 -16.50 21.30
N TYR A 174 -13.82 -16.38 20.00
CA TYR A 174 -14.96 -15.62 19.48
C TYR A 174 -16.32 -16.08 20.04
N LYS A 175 -16.51 -17.39 20.29
CA LYS A 175 -17.79 -17.92 20.76
C LYS A 175 -18.12 -17.43 22.17
N MET A 176 -17.11 -17.34 23.05
CA MET A 176 -17.27 -16.89 24.43
C MET A 176 -17.31 -15.35 24.53
N HIS A 177 -16.49 -14.66 23.74
CA HIS A 177 -16.30 -13.21 23.86
C HIS A 177 -17.03 -12.39 22.79
N ARG A 178 -18.10 -12.92 22.19
CA ARG A 178 -18.78 -12.32 21.04
C ARG A 178 -19.24 -10.88 21.29
N ASP A 179 -19.89 -10.62 22.42
CA ASP A 179 -20.45 -9.30 22.72
C ASP A 179 -19.34 -8.28 22.99
N THR A 180 -18.30 -8.68 23.72
CA THR A 180 -17.09 -7.88 23.93
C THR A 180 -16.41 -7.55 22.61
N LEU A 181 -16.24 -8.53 21.72
CA LEU A 181 -15.62 -8.34 20.41
C LEU A 181 -16.43 -7.37 19.54
N ARG A 182 -17.76 -7.45 19.55
CA ARG A 182 -18.62 -6.49 18.84
C ARG A 182 -18.49 -5.06 19.36
N ALA A 183 -18.40 -4.90 20.69
CA ALA A 183 -18.16 -3.60 21.30
C ALA A 183 -16.78 -3.04 20.92
N ILE A 184 -15.75 -3.88 20.91
CA ILE A 184 -14.39 -3.52 20.47
C ILE A 184 -14.38 -3.16 18.99
N GLU A 185 -15.01 -3.94 18.12
CA GLU A 185 -15.09 -3.66 16.68
C GLU A 185 -15.76 -2.31 16.42
N THR A 186 -16.84 -1.99 17.14
CA THR A 186 -17.52 -0.69 17.04
C THR A 186 -16.62 0.46 17.48
N ALA A 187 -15.99 0.33 18.65
CA ALA A 187 -15.08 1.36 19.17
C ALA A 187 -13.85 1.56 18.28
N ASN A 188 -13.25 0.47 17.80
CA ASN A 188 -12.09 0.52 16.91
C ASN A 188 -12.43 1.17 15.56
N THR A 189 -13.63 0.90 15.03
CA THR A 189 -14.10 1.54 13.78
C THR A 189 -14.25 3.04 13.97
N LEU A 190 -14.86 3.49 15.08
CA LEU A 190 -14.99 4.91 15.40
C LEU A 190 -13.63 5.59 15.56
N ASN A 191 -12.71 4.98 16.32
CA ASN A 191 -11.37 5.52 16.52
C ASN A 191 -10.61 5.65 15.20
N LEU A 192 -10.65 4.61 14.36
CA LEU A 192 -10.00 4.63 13.05
C LEU A 192 -10.57 5.74 12.16
N LEU A 193 -11.90 5.90 12.11
CA LEU A 193 -12.54 6.97 11.33
C LEU A 193 -12.16 8.36 11.84
N ASN A 194 -12.09 8.56 13.16
CA ASN A 194 -11.66 9.83 13.74
C ASN A 194 -10.22 10.16 13.37
N TRP A 195 -9.30 9.19 13.47
CA TRP A 195 -7.91 9.41 13.06
C TRP A 195 -7.75 9.62 11.56
N ILE A 196 -8.55 8.95 10.73
CA ILE A 196 -8.59 9.21 9.28
C ILE A 196 -9.09 10.62 9.00
N ALA A 197 -10.09 11.10 9.73
CA ALA A 197 -10.59 12.47 9.58
C ALA A 197 -9.55 13.52 10.03
N GLU A 198 -8.78 13.23 11.08
CA GLU A 198 -7.79 14.14 11.65
C GLU A 198 -6.48 14.16 10.85
N TYR A 199 -5.96 13.00 10.47
CA TYR A 199 -4.62 12.84 9.88
C TYR A 199 -4.63 12.39 8.41
N GLY A 200 -5.78 12.01 7.87
CA GLY A 200 -5.88 11.28 6.60
C GLY A 200 -5.62 9.77 6.78
N TYR A 201 -5.74 9.00 5.68
CA TYR A 201 -5.48 7.55 5.74
C TYR A 201 -4.05 7.26 6.22
N PRO A 202 -3.84 6.39 7.23
CA PRO A 202 -2.53 6.19 7.83
C PRO A 202 -1.68 5.23 6.99
N GLY A 203 -1.14 5.76 5.90
CA GLY A 203 -0.23 5.08 4.98
C GLY A 203 1.24 5.18 5.38
N GLU A 204 2.11 4.55 4.57
CA GLU A 204 3.55 4.42 4.85
C GLU A 204 4.29 5.76 5.03
N GLU A 205 3.80 6.85 4.42
CA GLU A 205 4.39 8.18 4.60
C GLU A 205 4.11 8.76 5.98
N LEU A 206 2.91 8.52 6.53
CA LEU A 206 2.51 9.06 7.82
C LEU A 206 3.08 8.23 8.98
N ILE A 207 3.03 6.90 8.87
CA ILE A 207 3.30 6.00 10.00
C ILE A 207 4.46 5.01 9.77
N GLY A 208 5.06 4.98 8.57
CA GLY A 208 6.15 4.06 8.21
C GLY A 208 5.73 2.59 8.01
N VAL A 209 6.72 1.71 7.76
CA VAL A 209 6.53 0.29 7.37
C VAL A 209 6.91 -0.76 8.44
N ALA A 210 6.70 -0.46 9.73
CA ALA A 210 6.88 -1.41 10.86
C ALA A 210 8.16 -2.29 10.76
N ASP A 211 9.29 -1.66 10.47
CA ASP A 211 10.62 -2.27 10.36
C ASP A 211 10.87 -3.25 9.20
N THR A 212 9.86 -3.51 8.35
CA THR A 212 9.94 -4.45 7.21
C THR A 212 9.45 -3.79 5.90
N LEU A 213 8.77 -4.54 5.02
CA LEU A 213 8.00 -4.03 3.88
C LEU A 213 6.53 -4.41 4.09
N GLU A 214 5.97 -3.97 5.22
CA GLU A 214 4.59 -4.24 5.59
C GLU A 214 3.64 -3.75 4.48
N GLN A 215 2.93 -4.69 3.83
CA GLN A 215 2.04 -4.37 2.71
C GLN A 215 0.65 -3.92 3.15
N LEU A 216 0.24 -4.35 4.34
CA LEU A 216 -0.98 -3.92 5.00
C LEU A 216 -0.68 -3.70 6.48
N PRO A 217 -0.93 -2.49 7.02
CA PRO A 217 -0.73 -2.24 8.45
C PRO A 217 -1.71 -3.06 9.27
N ARG A 218 -1.30 -3.45 10.48
CA ARG A 218 -2.10 -4.31 11.39
C ARG A 218 -3.52 -3.79 11.64
N PHE A 219 -3.70 -2.46 11.72
CA PHE A 219 -5.03 -1.86 11.92
C PHE A 219 -6.01 -2.17 10.77
N SER A 220 -5.53 -2.60 9.60
CA SER A 220 -6.38 -3.02 8.48
C SER A 220 -7.35 -4.14 8.85
N ILE A 221 -7.09 -4.88 9.94
CA ILE A 221 -8.06 -5.84 10.47
C ILE A 221 -9.40 -5.19 10.83
N VAL A 222 -9.40 -3.94 11.31
CA VAL A 222 -10.63 -3.19 11.63
C VAL A 222 -11.51 -3.06 10.40
N ILE A 223 -10.89 -2.73 9.26
CA ILE A 223 -11.55 -2.61 7.95
C ILE A 223 -12.02 -3.99 7.47
N GLN A 224 -11.18 -5.03 7.58
CA GLN A 224 -11.51 -6.40 7.16
C GLN A 224 -12.73 -6.97 7.89
N ARG A 225 -13.00 -6.53 9.13
CA ARG A 225 -14.15 -6.99 9.92
C ARG A 225 -15.47 -6.33 9.52
N GLN A 226 -15.46 -5.19 8.81
CA GLN A 226 -16.67 -4.48 8.40
C GLN A 226 -17.34 -5.11 7.16
N THR A 227 -17.71 -6.38 7.27
CA THR A 227 -18.34 -7.08 6.16
C THR A 227 -19.80 -6.66 6.00
N ARG A 228 -20.31 -6.70 4.76
CA ARG A 228 -21.73 -6.47 4.46
C ARG A 228 -22.66 -7.45 5.17
N ALA A 229 -22.20 -8.68 5.42
CA ALA A 229 -22.98 -9.68 6.15
C ALA A 229 -23.19 -9.34 7.62
N MET A 230 -22.39 -8.41 8.16
CA MET A 230 -22.42 -7.97 9.55
C MET A 230 -22.91 -6.52 9.69
N ASP A 231 -23.50 -5.95 8.62
CA ASP A 231 -23.88 -4.53 8.54
C ASP A 231 -22.74 -3.58 8.94
N GLY A 232 -21.50 -3.94 8.55
CA GLY A 232 -20.30 -3.16 8.86
C GLY A 232 -20.23 -1.84 8.09
N TYR A 233 -19.40 -0.92 8.58
CA TYR A 233 -19.12 0.36 7.92
C TYR A 233 -18.44 0.15 6.55
N ASP A 234 -18.96 0.79 5.50
CA ASP A 234 -18.39 0.68 4.16
C ASP A 234 -17.17 1.62 3.99
N PHE A 235 -15.97 1.06 4.01
CA PHE A 235 -14.72 1.81 3.81
C PHE A 235 -14.36 2.07 2.34
N THR A 236 -15.21 1.69 1.36
CA THR A 236 -14.87 1.74 -0.08
C THR A 236 -14.35 3.11 -0.52
N GLU A 237 -15.06 4.20 -0.22
CA GLU A 237 -14.65 5.55 -0.63
C GLU A 237 -13.33 5.99 0.02
N ILE A 238 -13.13 5.67 1.31
CA ILE A 238 -11.90 5.96 2.04
C ILE A 238 -10.72 5.22 1.40
N LEU A 239 -10.90 3.94 1.05
CA LEU A 239 -9.87 3.11 0.43
C LEU A 239 -9.54 3.59 -0.99
N MET A 240 -10.54 3.95 -1.79
CA MET A 240 -10.32 4.49 -3.13
C MET A 240 -9.58 5.83 -3.07
N GLN A 241 -9.98 6.74 -2.19
CA GLN A 241 -9.28 8.01 -2.01
C GLN A 241 -7.84 7.80 -1.51
N ALA A 242 -7.61 6.85 -0.60
CA ALA A 242 -6.26 6.52 -0.14
C ALA A 242 -5.35 6.01 -1.28
N VAL A 243 -5.90 5.33 -2.29
CA VAL A 243 -5.14 4.93 -3.49
C VAL A 243 -4.80 6.15 -4.35
N HIS A 244 -5.79 7.01 -4.64
CA HIS A 244 -5.56 8.24 -5.42
C HIS A 244 -4.50 9.15 -4.78
N ASP A 245 -4.51 9.25 -3.45
CA ASP A 245 -3.56 10.04 -2.65
C ASP A 245 -2.18 9.38 -2.49
N GLY A 246 -1.98 8.14 -2.96
CA GLY A 246 -0.73 7.40 -2.75
C GLY A 246 -0.49 6.94 -1.31
N LYS A 247 -1.54 6.84 -0.49
CA LYS A 247 -1.50 6.40 0.91
C LYS A 247 -1.73 4.90 1.06
N LEU A 248 -2.28 4.23 0.05
CA LEU A 248 -2.53 2.79 0.05
C LEU A 248 -2.28 2.19 -1.35
N ALA A 249 -1.59 1.06 -1.42
CA ALA A 249 -1.41 0.36 -2.68
C ALA A 249 -2.76 -0.17 -3.23
N PRO A 250 -3.00 -0.12 -4.55
CA PRO A 250 -4.30 -0.48 -5.13
C PRO A 250 -4.66 -1.96 -4.90
N GLN A 251 -3.68 -2.87 -4.86
CA GLN A 251 -3.94 -4.29 -4.56
C GLN A 251 -4.37 -4.50 -3.11
N ALA A 252 -3.86 -3.70 -2.17
CA ALA A 252 -4.25 -3.73 -0.77
C ALA A 252 -5.68 -3.18 -0.59
N ALA A 253 -6.01 -2.08 -1.25
CA ALA A 253 -7.36 -1.53 -1.27
C ALA A 253 -8.38 -2.52 -1.87
N ALA A 254 -8.06 -3.12 -3.03
CA ALA A 254 -8.89 -4.13 -3.66
C ALA A 254 -9.15 -5.32 -2.73
N TYR A 255 -8.12 -5.81 -2.05
CA TYR A 255 -8.25 -6.93 -1.13
C TYR A 255 -9.22 -6.59 0.02
N LEU A 256 -9.05 -5.43 0.65
CA LEU A 256 -9.92 -4.98 1.74
C LEU A 256 -11.37 -4.78 1.28
N MET A 257 -11.59 -4.24 0.08
CA MET A 257 -12.93 -4.08 -0.50
C MET A 257 -13.58 -5.43 -0.82
N GLU A 258 -12.83 -6.42 -1.29
CA GLU A 258 -13.34 -7.78 -1.51
C GLU A 258 -13.68 -8.50 -0.22
N GLN A 259 -12.87 -8.34 0.84
CA GLN A 259 -13.18 -8.88 2.16
C GLN A 259 -14.50 -8.31 2.68
N GLN A 260 -14.69 -6.98 2.60
CA GLN A 260 -15.94 -6.34 3.03
C GLN A 260 -17.15 -6.81 2.20
N ALA A 261 -16.97 -6.95 0.88
CA ALA A 261 -18.04 -7.36 -0.03
C ALA A 261 -18.37 -8.86 0.05
N GLY A 262 -17.46 -9.70 0.54
CA GLY A 262 -17.56 -11.16 0.51
C GLY A 262 -17.56 -11.73 -0.91
N LYS A 263 -17.00 -11.01 -1.89
CA LYS A 263 -17.01 -11.37 -3.32
C LYS A 263 -15.69 -10.98 -3.98
N ASN A 264 -15.20 -11.81 -4.90
CA ASN A 264 -14.00 -11.57 -5.69
C ASN A 264 -14.31 -10.58 -6.84
N ARG A 265 -14.23 -9.27 -6.60
CA ARG A 265 -14.60 -8.22 -7.57
C ARG A 265 -13.46 -7.77 -8.48
N TYR A 266 -12.23 -7.88 -7.99
CA TYR A 266 -10.96 -7.50 -8.58
C TYR A 266 -10.03 -8.72 -8.79
N SER A 267 -10.39 -9.90 -8.26
CA SER A 267 -9.58 -11.11 -8.37
C SER A 267 -8.22 -10.97 -7.70
N THR A 268 -8.20 -10.41 -6.48
CA THR A 268 -6.92 -10.21 -5.74
C THR A 268 -6.25 -11.51 -5.32
N LYS A 269 -7.07 -12.56 -5.14
CA LYS A 269 -6.63 -13.96 -5.08
C LYS A 269 -6.45 -14.46 -6.50
N ALA A 270 -5.24 -14.25 -7.05
CA ALA A 270 -4.91 -14.60 -8.42
C ALA A 270 -4.91 -16.12 -8.65
N PHE A 271 -4.47 -16.88 -7.66
CA PHE A 271 -4.36 -18.34 -7.72
C PHE A 271 -5.01 -19.01 -6.52
N VAL A 272 -5.36 -20.27 -6.73
CA VAL A 272 -5.86 -21.19 -5.71
C VAL A 272 -4.91 -22.37 -5.63
N LYS A 273 -4.53 -22.75 -4.41
CA LYS A 273 -3.79 -23.97 -4.11
C LYS A 273 -4.66 -24.87 -3.24
N ILE A 274 -4.88 -26.10 -3.69
CA ILE A 274 -5.67 -27.11 -2.97
C ILE A 274 -4.71 -28.17 -2.45
N THR A 275 -4.65 -28.33 -1.13
CA THR A 275 -3.88 -29.37 -0.44
C THR A 275 -4.85 -30.37 0.17
N CYS A 276 -4.68 -31.66 -0.15
CA CYS A 276 -5.50 -32.72 0.43
C CYS A 276 -4.74 -33.44 1.55
N ASN A 277 -5.30 -33.44 2.76
CA ASN A 277 -4.65 -34.02 3.95
C ASN A 277 -4.93 -35.51 4.15
N GLY A 278 -5.99 -36.05 3.53
CA GLY A 278 -6.43 -37.46 3.66
C GLY A 278 -6.33 -38.29 2.36
N CYS A 279 -5.75 -37.72 1.30
CA CYS A 279 -5.55 -38.41 0.03
C CYS A 279 -4.34 -39.36 0.12
N LYS A 280 -4.40 -40.52 -0.54
CA LYS A 280 -3.36 -41.56 -0.43
C LYS A 280 -2.01 -41.05 -0.96
N GLU A 281 -0.91 -41.38 -0.26
CA GLU A 281 0.45 -41.12 -0.75
C GLU A 281 0.69 -41.91 -2.04
N GLY A 282 0.68 -41.19 -3.17
CA GLY A 282 0.54 -41.78 -4.51
C GLY A 282 -0.34 -40.92 -5.42
N GLU A 283 -1.37 -40.31 -4.84
CA GLU A 283 -2.36 -39.37 -5.41
C GLU A 283 -2.39 -38.01 -4.66
N GLN A 284 -1.47 -37.80 -3.71
CA GLN A 284 -0.88 -36.46 -3.56
C GLN A 284 -0.59 -35.98 -4.97
N LEU A 285 -1.06 -34.78 -5.35
CA LEU A 285 -0.71 -34.14 -6.62
C LEU A 285 0.83 -34.22 -6.76
N LYS A 286 1.31 -35.25 -7.43
CA LYS A 286 2.73 -35.63 -7.47
C LYS A 286 3.37 -34.70 -8.47
N GLY A 287 4.28 -33.86 -7.99
CA GLY A 287 5.10 -32.97 -8.80
C GLY A 287 4.40 -31.64 -9.07
N GLU A 288 5.05 -30.57 -8.62
CA GLU A 288 4.67 -29.16 -8.82
C GLU A 288 3.36 -28.74 -8.14
N ALA A 289 3.39 -27.62 -7.42
CA ALA A 289 2.16 -27.03 -6.91
C ALA A 289 1.27 -26.68 -8.11
N THR A 290 0.27 -27.51 -8.41
CA THR A 290 -0.71 -27.19 -9.44
C THR A 290 -1.53 -26.02 -8.91
N TYR A 291 -1.16 -24.81 -9.32
CA TYR A 291 -1.96 -23.63 -9.07
C TYR A 291 -3.18 -23.70 -9.98
N PHE A 292 -4.32 -23.27 -9.45
CA PHE A 292 -5.57 -23.18 -10.19
C PHE A 292 -6.00 -21.72 -10.28
N VAL A 293 -6.78 -21.37 -11.29
CA VAL A 293 -7.44 -20.08 -11.43
C VAL A 293 -8.94 -20.28 -11.58
N GLU A 294 -9.73 -19.28 -11.20
CA GLU A 294 -11.17 -19.28 -11.46
C GLU A 294 -11.44 -19.34 -12.97
N ASN A 295 -12.35 -20.22 -13.37
CA ASN A 295 -12.80 -20.32 -14.76
C ASN A 295 -13.72 -19.14 -15.09
N MET A 296 -13.19 -18.16 -15.81
CA MET A 296 -13.89 -16.92 -16.16
C MET A 296 -14.21 -16.88 -17.66
N ASN A 297 -15.42 -16.45 -18.00
CA ASN A 297 -15.73 -16.13 -19.40
C ASN A 297 -15.14 -14.76 -19.80
N PRO A 298 -14.99 -14.47 -21.10
CA PRO A 298 -14.40 -13.22 -21.58
C PRO A 298 -15.11 -11.94 -21.09
N GLN A 299 -16.44 -11.96 -20.95
CA GLN A 299 -17.18 -10.77 -20.48
C GLN A 299 -16.94 -10.51 -18.98
N GLU A 300 -16.78 -11.56 -18.18
CA GLU A 300 -16.44 -11.46 -16.77
C GLU A 300 -15.02 -10.91 -16.59
N LEU A 301 -14.04 -11.45 -17.34
CA LEU A 301 -12.67 -10.94 -17.35
C LEU A 301 -12.62 -9.46 -17.72
N GLN A 302 -13.32 -9.04 -18.78
CA GLN A 302 -13.37 -7.64 -19.19
C GLN A 302 -13.95 -6.72 -18.09
N ARG A 303 -14.98 -7.17 -17.35
CA ARG A 303 -15.55 -6.41 -16.24
C ARG A 303 -14.59 -6.32 -15.05
N ILE A 304 -13.85 -7.39 -14.78
CA ILE A 304 -12.82 -7.39 -13.74
C ILE A 304 -11.71 -6.41 -14.11
N ASP A 305 -11.18 -6.50 -15.33
CA ASP A 305 -10.10 -5.63 -15.80
C ASP A 305 -10.52 -4.15 -15.83
N ALA A 306 -11.76 -3.84 -16.24
CA ALA A 306 -12.28 -2.47 -16.17
C ALA A 306 -12.33 -1.91 -14.74
N ARG A 307 -12.68 -2.73 -13.74
CA ARG A 307 -12.65 -2.31 -12.32
C ARG A 307 -11.21 -2.18 -11.82
N ARG A 308 -10.33 -3.09 -12.25
CA ARG A 308 -8.91 -3.07 -11.91
C ARG A 308 -8.28 -1.78 -12.40
N GLU A 309 -8.47 -1.43 -13.66
CA GLU A 309 -7.99 -0.19 -14.26
C GLU A 309 -8.47 1.06 -13.50
N GLN A 310 -9.76 1.13 -13.13
CA GLN A 310 -10.31 2.25 -12.35
C GLN A 310 -9.61 2.48 -11.01
N LEU A 311 -9.11 1.41 -10.38
CA LEU A 311 -8.39 1.48 -9.12
C LEU A 311 -6.86 1.62 -9.31
N GLY A 312 -6.35 1.66 -10.55
CA GLY A 312 -4.92 1.67 -10.81
C GLY A 312 -4.24 0.30 -10.66
N LEU A 313 -5.00 -0.78 -10.81
CA LEU A 313 -4.48 -2.14 -10.93
C LEU A 313 -4.18 -2.48 -12.38
N GLU A 314 -3.18 -3.34 -12.56
CA GLU A 314 -2.89 -3.99 -13.84
C GLU A 314 -4.01 -4.96 -14.27
N PRO A 315 -4.14 -5.34 -15.55
CA PRO A 315 -5.00 -6.45 -15.96
C PRO A 315 -4.71 -7.73 -15.17
N LEU A 316 -5.75 -8.54 -14.92
CA LEU A 316 -5.66 -9.74 -14.08
C LEU A 316 -4.58 -10.71 -14.59
N GLU A 317 -4.45 -10.84 -15.91
CA GLU A 317 -3.46 -11.72 -16.51
C GLU A 317 -2.01 -11.28 -16.22
N GLU A 318 -1.74 -9.99 -16.25
CA GLU A 318 -0.42 -9.48 -15.88
C GLU A 318 -0.13 -9.65 -14.39
N TYR A 319 -1.14 -9.45 -13.54
CA TYR A 319 -1.01 -9.73 -12.11
C TYR A 319 -0.70 -11.20 -11.85
N ARG A 320 -1.37 -12.13 -12.55
CA ARG A 320 -1.07 -13.57 -12.48
C ARG A 320 0.39 -13.86 -12.84
N ARG A 321 0.90 -13.28 -13.92
CA ARG A 321 2.32 -13.42 -14.31
C ARG A 321 3.27 -12.95 -13.21
N LYS A 322 2.99 -11.82 -12.55
CA LYS A 322 3.80 -11.30 -11.43
C LYS A 322 3.78 -12.22 -10.21
N VAL A 323 2.61 -12.79 -9.92
CA VAL A 323 2.46 -13.75 -8.82
C VAL A 323 3.24 -15.03 -9.12
N LEU A 324 3.11 -15.62 -10.32
CA LEU A 324 3.90 -16.79 -10.72
C LEU A 324 5.39 -16.52 -10.66
N TYR A 325 5.84 -15.35 -11.12
CA TYR A 325 7.24 -14.95 -11.02
C TYR A 325 7.72 -14.98 -9.56
N SER A 326 6.93 -14.44 -8.63
CA SER A 326 7.28 -14.39 -7.20
C SER A 326 7.23 -15.75 -6.48
N LEU A 327 6.61 -16.75 -7.09
CA LEU A 327 6.50 -18.11 -6.56
C LEU A 327 7.66 -19.02 -6.98
N LYS A 328 8.53 -18.55 -7.89
CA LYS A 328 9.76 -19.25 -8.28
C LYS A 328 10.78 -19.25 -7.13
N GLU A 329 11.79 -20.12 -7.23
CA GLU A 329 12.88 -20.17 -6.24
C GLU A 329 13.60 -18.83 -6.10
N ASP A 330 13.81 -18.11 -7.21
CA ASP A 330 14.32 -16.75 -7.19
C ASP A 330 13.21 -15.75 -6.86
N ASN A 331 13.12 -15.37 -5.57
CA ASN A 331 12.12 -14.45 -5.04
C ASN A 331 12.72 -13.11 -4.59
N ARG A 332 13.82 -12.69 -5.26
CA ARG A 332 14.54 -11.46 -4.91
C ARG A 332 13.67 -10.21 -5.02
N PHE A 333 12.72 -10.19 -5.95
CA PHE A 333 11.72 -9.12 -6.12
C PHE A 333 10.44 -9.38 -5.31
N LYS A 334 9.76 -8.31 -4.90
CA LYS A 334 8.50 -8.36 -4.14
C LYS A 334 7.35 -7.89 -5.03
N LEU A 335 6.85 -8.78 -5.89
CA LEU A 335 5.80 -8.46 -6.87
C LEU A 335 4.44 -9.05 -6.49
N ASN A 336 4.40 -10.07 -5.62
CA ASN A 336 3.16 -10.64 -5.10
C ASN A 336 2.76 -10.06 -3.74
N PHE A 337 1.57 -10.45 -3.31
CA PHE A 337 1.00 -10.14 -2.01
C PHE A 337 0.72 -11.45 -1.23
N PRO A 338 0.73 -11.43 0.12
CA PRO A 338 0.44 -12.61 0.93
C PRO A 338 -0.90 -13.29 0.61
N TRP A 339 -1.88 -12.53 0.13
CA TRP A 339 -3.21 -13.02 -0.24
C TRP A 339 -3.33 -13.39 -1.73
N SER A 340 -2.27 -13.25 -2.54
CA SER A 340 -2.32 -13.57 -3.97
C SER A 340 -2.65 -15.04 -4.26
N VAL A 341 -2.32 -15.94 -3.33
CA VAL A 341 -2.63 -17.37 -3.42
C VAL A 341 -3.57 -17.76 -2.30
N ALA A 342 -4.78 -18.19 -2.64
CA ALA A 342 -5.72 -18.78 -1.69
C ALA A 342 -5.35 -20.24 -1.43
N ASN A 343 -5.03 -20.57 -0.19
CA ASN A 343 -4.68 -21.94 0.22
C ASN A 343 -5.91 -22.61 0.86
N TYR A 344 -6.36 -23.72 0.27
CA TYR A 344 -7.42 -24.54 0.82
C TYR A 344 -6.89 -25.91 1.23
N PHE A 345 -7.32 -26.38 2.40
CA PHE A 345 -7.03 -27.70 2.91
C PHE A 345 -8.31 -28.52 2.90
N VAL A 346 -8.33 -29.62 2.16
CA VAL A 346 -9.51 -30.48 1.99
C VAL A 346 -9.28 -31.85 2.63
N PRO A 347 -10.34 -32.46 3.19
CA PRO A 347 -10.22 -33.70 3.95
C PRO A 347 -10.05 -34.94 3.05
N ASN A 348 -10.56 -34.91 1.81
CA ASN A 348 -10.60 -36.03 0.89
C ASN A 348 -10.70 -35.57 -0.57
N GLU A 349 -10.67 -36.53 -1.50
CA GLU A 349 -10.68 -36.29 -2.95
C GLU A 349 -12.01 -35.74 -3.46
N GLU A 350 -13.13 -36.16 -2.89
CA GLU A 350 -14.45 -35.67 -3.28
C GLU A 350 -14.56 -34.16 -3.02
N ALA A 351 -14.14 -33.71 -1.84
CA ALA A 351 -14.06 -32.29 -1.53
C ALA A 351 -13.10 -31.54 -2.47
N ALA A 352 -11.96 -32.14 -2.83
CA ALA A 352 -11.04 -31.56 -3.80
C ALA A 352 -11.67 -31.41 -5.20
N ALA A 353 -12.42 -32.42 -5.65
CA ALA A 353 -13.11 -32.43 -6.94
C ALA A 353 -14.18 -31.33 -7.01
N ILE A 354 -15.01 -31.20 -5.96
CA ILE A 354 -16.03 -30.14 -5.86
C ILE A 354 -15.39 -28.75 -5.96
N MET A 355 -14.26 -28.52 -5.26
CA MET A 355 -13.56 -27.24 -5.34
C MET A 355 -13.03 -26.96 -6.75
N LYS A 356 -12.65 -27.99 -7.51
CA LYS A 356 -12.12 -27.86 -8.87
C LYS A 356 -13.19 -27.60 -9.93
N GLU A 357 -14.48 -27.83 -9.66
CA GLU A 357 -15.55 -27.63 -10.66
C GLU A 357 -15.60 -26.22 -11.27
N LYS A 358 -15.18 -25.20 -10.49
CA LYS A 358 -15.14 -23.79 -10.92
C LYS A 358 -13.75 -23.29 -11.24
N LEU A 359 -12.76 -24.19 -11.24
CA LEU A 359 -11.37 -23.85 -11.40
C LEU A 359 -10.79 -24.56 -12.63
N ILE A 360 -9.82 -23.92 -13.25
CA ILE A 360 -8.98 -24.51 -14.29
C ILE A 360 -7.53 -24.49 -13.81
N THR A 361 -6.73 -25.46 -14.30
CA THR A 361 -5.30 -25.47 -14.05
C THR A 361 -4.67 -24.20 -14.60
N ALA A 362 -3.80 -23.55 -13.83
CA ALA A 362 -2.98 -22.46 -14.33
C ALA A 362 -1.93 -23.04 -15.29
N GLU A 363 -1.84 -22.46 -16.49
CA GLU A 363 -0.80 -22.79 -17.47
C GLU A 363 0.56 -22.17 -17.13
#